data_AF-A0A959Y0X9-F1
#
_entry.id   AF-A0A959Y0X9-F1
#
_cell.length_a   1.000
_cell.length_b   1.000
_cell.length_c   1.000
_cell.angle_alpha   90.00
_cell.angle_beta   90.00
_cell.angle_gamma   90.00
#
_symmetry.space_group_name_H-M   'P 1'
#
loop_
_entity.id
_entity.type
_entity.pdbx_description
1 polymer ?
#
loop_
_entity_poly.entity_id
_entity_poly.type
_entity_poly.pdbx_seq_one_letter_code
_entity_poly.pdbx_strand_id
1 'polypeptide(L)'
;MSLPNLKKLEVWFITGSQHLYGPETLKQVADHSQKIATYFNRSAVIPVQVKFKPVVKTPEEIYNICSAANTSANCIGIITWMHTFSPAKMWI
;
A
#
# COMPACT_ATOMS: atom_id res chain seq x y z
N MET A 1 -20.27 -13.43 22.49
CA MET A 1 -19.19 -13.50 21.47
C MET A 1 -18.07 -12.55 21.88
N SER A 2 -16.82 -13.01 21.93
CA SER A 2 -15.67 -12.12 22.09
C SER A 2 -15.44 -11.33 20.80
N LEU A 3 -15.12 -10.04 20.90
CA LEU A 3 -14.76 -9.24 19.74
C LEU A 3 -13.46 -9.79 19.11
N PRO A 4 -13.36 -9.85 17.77
CA PRO A 4 -12.15 -10.33 17.10
C PRO A 4 -10.96 -9.42 17.38
N ASN A 5 -9.76 -10.01 17.54
CA ASN A 5 -8.54 -9.24 17.71
C ASN A 5 -8.13 -8.56 16.39
N LEU A 6 -8.48 -7.28 16.25
CA LEU A 6 -8.26 -6.49 15.04
C LEU A 6 -6.78 -6.28 14.71
N LYS A 7 -5.86 -6.42 15.67
CA LYS A 7 -4.42 -6.25 15.43
C LYS A 7 -3.80 -7.38 14.58
N LYS A 8 -4.54 -8.45 14.31
CA LYS A 8 -4.17 -9.50 13.36
C LYS A 8 -4.57 -9.18 11.91
N LEU A 9 -5.47 -8.21 11.71
CA LEU A 9 -5.94 -7.79 10.40
C LEU A 9 -5.02 -6.71 9.84
N GLU A 10 -4.93 -6.64 8.52
CA GLU A 10 -4.04 -5.77 7.78
C GLU A 10 -4.80 -4.92 6.78
N VAL A 11 -4.38 -3.67 6.66
CA VAL A 11 -4.67 -2.82 5.52
C VAL A 11 -3.36 -2.51 4.81
N TRP A 12 -3.32 -2.71 3.49
CA TRP A 12 -2.10 -2.52 2.72
C TRP A 12 -2.01 -1.11 2.16
N PHE A 13 -0.92 -0.42 2.46
CA PHE A 13 -0.63 0.91 1.93
C PHE A 13 0.18 0.78 0.65
N ILE A 14 -0.49 1.02 -0.48
CA ILE A 14 0.05 0.84 -1.84
C ILE A 14 0.23 2.21 -2.46
N THR A 15 1.45 2.49 -2.94
CA THR A 15 1.77 3.76 -3.59
C THR A 15 1.99 3.58 -5.07
N GLY A 16 1.29 4.38 -5.88
CA GLY A 16 1.45 4.42 -7.32
C GLY A 16 2.48 5.44 -7.79
N SER A 17 3.25 5.05 -8.80
CA SER A 17 4.16 5.93 -9.55
C SER A 17 4.32 5.40 -10.99
N GLN A 18 5.41 5.77 -11.68
CA GLN A 18 5.81 5.28 -13.00
C GLN A 18 7.33 5.39 -13.18
N HIS A 19 7.89 4.58 -14.07
CA HIS A 19 9.35 4.53 -14.31
C HIS A 19 9.95 5.82 -14.87
N LEU A 20 9.15 6.68 -15.51
CA LEU A 20 9.62 7.93 -16.12
C LEU A 20 10.28 8.89 -15.14
N TYR A 21 10.03 8.74 -13.83
CA TYR A 21 10.60 9.60 -12.80
C TYR A 21 12.03 9.26 -12.36
N GLY A 22 12.58 8.13 -12.83
CA GLY A 22 13.93 7.71 -12.51
C GLY A 22 14.11 7.19 -11.07
N PRO A 23 15.26 6.54 -10.79
CA PRO A 23 15.48 5.79 -9.56
C PRO A 23 15.55 6.66 -8.29
N GLU A 24 16.09 7.87 -8.38
CA GLU A 24 16.20 8.78 -7.22
C GLU A 24 14.82 9.21 -6.74
N THR A 25 13.95 9.66 -7.66
CA THR A 25 12.57 10.04 -7.33
C THR A 25 11.80 8.85 -6.77
N LEU A 26 11.94 7.65 -7.38
CA LEU A 26 11.27 6.44 -6.90
C LEU A 26 11.73 6.04 -5.49
N LYS A 27 13.00 6.28 -5.14
CA LYS A 27 13.50 6.10 -3.78
C LYS A 27 12.84 7.07 -2.81
N GLN A 28 12.75 8.34 -3.16
CA GLN A 28 12.06 9.34 -2.33
C GLN A 28 10.57 9.00 -2.14
N VAL A 29 9.89 8.53 -3.19
CA VAL A 29 8.50 8.06 -3.11
C VAL A 29 8.39 6.90 -2.12
N ALA A 30 9.27 5.90 -2.22
CA ALA A 30 9.28 4.77 -1.29
C ALA A 30 9.52 5.20 0.17
N ASP A 31 10.49 6.11 0.40
CA ASP A 31 10.81 6.63 1.72
C ASP A 31 9.62 7.38 2.34
N HIS A 32 8.94 8.23 1.56
CA HIS A 32 7.74 8.94 2.01
C HIS A 32 6.59 7.98 2.34
N SER A 33 6.34 7.00 1.47
CA SER A 33 5.30 5.99 1.67
C SER A 33 5.54 5.15 2.91
N GLN A 34 6.79 4.75 3.17
CA GLN A 34 7.14 3.99 4.36
C GLN A 34 6.96 4.82 5.65
N LYS A 35 7.33 6.12 5.63
CA LYS A 35 7.10 7.04 6.75
C LYS A 35 5.61 7.16 7.08
N ILE A 36 4.76 7.36 6.07
CA ILE A 36 3.31 7.49 6.25
C ILE A 36 2.69 6.18 6.76
N ALA A 37 3.00 5.04 6.13
CA ALA A 37 2.49 3.75 6.55
C ALA A 37 2.92 3.42 7.99
N THR A 38 4.16 3.74 8.37
CA THR A 38 4.67 3.55 9.74
C THR A 38 3.94 4.44 10.74
N TYR A 39 3.70 5.70 10.39
CA TYR A 39 2.93 6.63 11.22
C TYR A 39 1.51 6.10 11.46
N PHE A 40 0.82 5.67 10.41
CA PHE A 40 -0.52 5.07 10.53
C PHE A 40 -0.49 3.78 11.34
N ASN A 41 0.50 2.90 11.14
CA ASN A 41 0.59 1.64 11.88
C ASN A 41 0.80 1.85 13.40
N ARG A 42 1.43 2.96 13.79
CA ARG A 42 1.65 3.34 15.20
C ARG A 42 0.47 4.07 15.82
N SER A 43 -0.50 4.49 15.03
CA SER A 43 -1.65 5.25 15.49
C SER A 43 -2.56 4.40 16.39
N ALA A 44 -2.85 4.88 17.59
CA ALA A 44 -3.75 4.20 18.53
C ALA A 44 -5.21 4.16 18.04
N VAL A 45 -5.61 5.11 17.18
CA VAL A 45 -6.96 5.16 16.62
C VAL A 45 -7.17 4.20 15.43
N ILE A 46 -6.09 3.62 14.89
CA ILE A 46 -6.16 2.61 13.82
C ILE A 46 -6.03 1.22 14.47
N PRO A 47 -7.12 0.44 14.56
CA PRO A 47 -7.13 -0.81 15.32
C PRO A 47 -6.47 -1.98 14.60
N VAL A 48 -6.16 -1.84 13.31
CA VAL A 48 -5.54 -2.86 12.44
C VAL A 48 -4.08 -2.52 12.13
N GLN A 49 -3.34 -3.45 11.52
CA GLN A 49 -1.98 -3.18 11.04
C GLN A 49 -2.02 -2.45 9.70
N VAL A 50 -1.21 -1.42 9.52
CA VAL A 50 -1.00 -0.76 8.23
C VAL A 50 0.34 -1.23 7.67
N LYS A 51 0.29 -2.01 6.58
CA LYS A 51 1.47 -2.62 5.97
C LYS A 51 1.88 -1.84 4.73
N PHE A 52 3.08 -1.25 4.76
CA PHE A 52 3.71 -0.72 3.55
C PHE A 52 3.90 -1.83 2.52
N LYS A 53 3.61 -1.54 1.25
CA LYS A 53 3.95 -2.38 0.09
C LYS A 53 4.87 -1.62 -0.86
N PRO A 54 5.75 -2.31 -1.60
CA PRO A 54 6.62 -1.67 -2.59
C PRO A 54 5.82 -0.77 -3.55
N VAL A 55 6.43 0.35 -3.95
CA VAL A 55 5.83 1.29 -4.91
C VAL A 55 5.58 0.58 -6.22
N VAL A 56 4.36 0.67 -6.75
CA VAL A 56 3.96 0.04 -8.02
C VAL A 56 4.04 1.05 -9.17
N LYS A 57 4.52 0.59 -10.32
CA LYS A 57 5.00 1.40 -11.46
C LYS A 57 4.57 0.83 -12.80
N THR A 58 4.06 -0.40 -12.82
CA THR A 58 3.58 -1.10 -14.02
C THR A 58 2.21 -1.74 -13.78
N PRO A 59 1.44 -2.03 -14.84
CA PRO A 59 0.17 -2.75 -14.72
C PRO A 59 0.34 -4.13 -14.06
N GLU A 60 1.41 -4.85 -14.36
CA GLU A 60 1.69 -6.16 -13.77
C GLU A 60 1.96 -6.07 -12.27
N GLU A 61 2.75 -5.10 -11.82
CA GLU A 61 2.98 -4.86 -10.39
C GLU A 61 1.67 -4.52 -9.66
N ILE A 62 0.79 -3.72 -10.28
CA ILE A 62 -0.52 -3.35 -9.74
C ILE A 62 -1.46 -4.56 -9.67
N TYR A 63 -1.55 -5.34 -10.75
CA TYR A 63 -2.35 -6.56 -10.80
C TYR A 63 -1.90 -7.57 -9.73
N ASN A 64 -0.60 -7.81 -9.64
CA ASN A 64 -0.03 -8.78 -8.70
C ASN A 64 -0.30 -8.38 -7.24
N ILE A 65 -0.18 -7.09 -6.89
CA ILE A 65 -0.46 -6.65 -5.52
C ILE A 65 -1.96 -6.71 -5.19
N CYS A 66 -2.84 -6.38 -6.13
CA CYS A 66 -4.29 -6.50 -5.94
C CYS A 66 -4.73 -7.96 -5.82
N SER A 67 -4.17 -8.85 -6.65
CA SER A 67 -4.41 -10.30 -6.58
C SER A 67 -3.91 -10.90 -5.25
N ALA A 68 -2.73 -10.48 -4.79
CA ALA A 68 -2.20 -10.87 -3.48
C ALA A 68 -3.06 -10.33 -2.32
N ALA A 69 -3.61 -9.12 -2.44
CA ALA A 69 -4.51 -8.55 -1.43
C ALA A 69 -5.80 -9.36 -1.32
N ASN A 70 -6.39 -9.77 -2.46
CA ASN A 70 -7.62 -10.57 -2.52
C ASN A 70 -7.49 -11.96 -1.90
N THR A 71 -6.29 -12.54 -1.93
CA THR A 71 -6.04 -13.91 -1.45
C THR A 71 -5.42 -13.97 -0.06
N SER A 72 -4.95 -12.84 0.47
CA SER A 72 -4.39 -12.76 1.82
C SER A 72 -5.50 -12.77 2.87
N ALA A 73 -5.56 -13.85 3.67
CA ALA A 73 -6.58 -14.04 4.70
C ALA A 73 -6.67 -12.90 5.75
N ASN A 74 -5.56 -12.19 5.98
CA ASN A 74 -5.52 -11.09 6.94
C ASN A 74 -5.70 -9.71 6.29
N CYS A 75 -5.62 -9.60 4.96
CA CYS A 75 -5.79 -8.34 4.25
C CYS A 75 -7.28 -8.02 4.14
N ILE A 76 -7.71 -6.99 4.86
CA ILE A 76 -9.12 -6.57 4.90
C ILE A 76 -9.37 -5.30 4.08
N GLY A 77 -8.33 -4.74 3.44
CA GLY A 77 -8.46 -3.56 2.62
C GLY A 77 -7.13 -3.04 2.09
N ILE A 78 -7.23 -2.13 1.13
CA ILE A 78 -6.09 -1.42 0.57
C ILE A 78 -6.30 0.09 0.73
N ILE A 79 -5.21 0.82 0.98
CA ILE A 79 -5.14 2.28 0.90
C ILE A 79 -4.22 2.58 -0.27
N THR A 80 -4.77 3.22 -1.30
CA THR A 80 -4.02 3.62 -2.49
C THR A 80 -3.69 5.11 -2.42
N TRP A 81 -2.41 5.45 -2.60
CA TRP A 81 -1.97 6.85 -2.68
C TRP A 81 -1.09 7.06 -3.91
N MET A 82 -1.49 7.98 -4.78
CA MET A 82 -0.72 8.35 -5.97
C MET A 82 0.22 9.49 -5.60
N HIS A 83 1.42 9.14 -5.13
CA HIS A 83 2.44 10.12 -4.71
C HIS A 83 2.84 11.02 -5.89
N THR A 84 3.05 10.40 -7.04
CA THR A 84 3.26 11.06 -8.33
C THR A 84 2.10 10.74 -9.27
N PHE A 85 2.10 11.31 -10.48
CA PHE A 85 1.17 10.85 -11.52
C PHE A 85 1.45 9.37 -11.85
N SER A 86 0.43 8.53 -11.68
CA SER A 86 0.44 7.12 -12.03
C SER A 86 -0.71 6.91 -13.03
N PRO A 87 -0.44 6.72 -14.33
CA PRO A 87 -1.48 6.61 -15.35
C PRO A 87 -2.58 5.62 -14.96
N ALA A 88 -3.82 6.10 -14.81
CA ALA A 88 -4.94 5.30 -14.31
C ALA A 88 -5.24 4.05 -15.17
N LYS A 89 -4.87 4.07 -16.46
CA LYS A 89 -4.98 2.88 -17.33
C LYS A 89 -4.15 1.69 -16.84
N MET A 90 -3.08 1.91 -16.06
CA MET A 90 -2.32 0.82 -15.43
C MET A 90 -3.05 0.17 -14.25
N TRP A 91 -4.09 0.83 -13.72
CA TRP A 91 -4.85 0.40 -12.54
C TRP A 91 -6.18 -0.30 -12.89
N ILE A 92 -6.45 -0.50 -14.18
CA ILE A 92 -7.58 -1.29 -14.69
C ILE A 92 -7.17 -2.76 -14.66
#